data_AF-A0AAV5EBJ5-F1
#
_entry.id   AF-A0AAV5EBJ5-F1
#
_cell.length_a   1.000
_cell.length_b   1.000
_cell.length_c   1.000
_cell.angle_alpha   90.00
_cell.angle_beta   90.00
_cell.angle_gamma   90.00
#
_symmetry.space_group_name_H-M   'P 1'
#
loop_
_entity.id
_entity.type
_entity.pdbx_description
1 polymer ?
#
loop_
_entity_poly.entity_id
_entity_poly.type
_entity_poly.pdbx_seq_one_letter_code
_entity_poly.pdbx_strand_id
1 'polypeptide(L)'
;MRSVDAAGEERSDQQNSKKPRLGTRMPLADAVVAGAAQGVDCGSMAVEEIVQHPLPGYEGPMSLSFSPDDRRVAFLYSPDGTLNRKVFTIDPAQGRQELLFGPPDGGGLEEGNLSAEERLRRERARERGLGVTRYEWRSPSSAGLSNRAGIVVPLPSGVRISSESLNFEATIPQLTHGHPMMVASDACSGDLVLPCFGVPPHPQAPPQSHARFDRRSSMVYFQDLAGSEPVLKLQSSPTSPIIDPHLSPNGSMIAYVRDDELHVLGFSDGETRQLTYGARESGKIHGLAEYIAQEEMDRKMGFWWSPDSKHITFTEVDSSEIPLYRIMHQGKDYVGPDAQEDHAYPFAGAANVKVRLGVVCSNGGEVTWMDLLCGEPNGAHSDEEYLARVNWMTNNTLAVQVLNRTQTKLKLLKFDIATGKRKVLLEEAHDIWVTLHDSFTPLDKGLNSKHPAMCLARFPEMFCCAVSGAPVTAWDGYDTFYTEKYMGLPSEHPDAYEYGSIMHHARNLKGKLLLIHGMIDENVHFRHTARLINALTAEGKPYEILLFPDERHMPRRLSDRIYMEERIWDFVERSL
;
A
#
# COMPACT_ATOMS: atom_id res chain seq x y z
N MET A 1 31.86 -3.12 57.05
CA MET A 1 32.57 -4.00 58.00
C MET A 1 31.87 -3.88 59.36
N ARG A 2 31.02 -4.86 59.74
CA ARG A 2 30.17 -4.90 60.98
C ARG A 2 29.13 -3.73 61.08
N SER A 3 27.82 -3.92 61.34
CA SER A 3 27.07 -4.60 62.45
C SER A 3 27.30 -3.89 63.81
N VAL A 4 26.35 -3.68 64.74
CA VAL A 4 25.04 -4.29 65.10
C VAL A 4 24.10 -3.21 65.75
N ASP A 5 22.77 -3.32 66.03
CA ASP A 5 21.61 -4.12 65.54
C ASP A 5 20.27 -3.43 66.03
N ALA A 6 19.25 -4.16 66.55
CA ALA A 6 17.89 -3.73 66.97
C ALA A 6 17.80 -3.16 68.43
N ALA A 7 16.66 -2.77 69.06
CA ALA A 7 15.19 -2.82 68.81
C ALA A 7 14.50 -1.65 69.59
N GLY A 8 13.17 -1.48 69.82
CA GLY A 8 11.92 -2.20 69.45
C GLY A 8 10.73 -1.87 70.42
N GLU A 9 9.47 -1.97 69.95
CA GLU A 9 8.18 -1.99 70.72
C GLU A 9 7.78 -0.72 71.56
N GLU A 10 6.50 -0.36 71.84
CA GLU A 10 5.18 -0.76 71.31
C GLU A 10 4.09 0.37 71.48
N ARG A 11 3.01 0.30 70.67
CA ARG A 11 1.60 0.82 70.81
C ARG A 11 1.26 2.17 71.49
N SER A 12 0.44 2.97 70.80
CA SER A 12 -1.03 3.05 71.06
C SER A 12 -1.78 3.90 70.01
N ASP A 13 -3.08 3.61 69.80
CA ASP A 13 -3.92 4.17 68.72
C ASP A 13 -4.68 5.46 69.09
N GLN A 14 -4.94 6.32 68.10
CA GLN A 14 -6.34 6.66 67.75
C GLN A 14 -6.56 7.26 66.34
N GLN A 15 -7.79 7.05 65.88
CA GLN A 15 -8.44 7.42 64.61
C GLN A 15 -8.54 8.96 64.42
N ASN A 16 -8.97 9.58 63.31
CA ASN A 16 -9.50 9.20 61.97
C ASN A 16 -9.22 10.42 61.04
N SER A 17 -9.32 10.46 59.71
CA SER A 17 -10.02 9.63 58.71
C SER A 17 -9.38 9.77 57.32
N LYS A 18 -9.75 8.92 56.35
CA LYS A 18 -9.34 9.04 54.93
C LYS A 18 -10.54 8.96 53.99
N LYS A 19 -10.46 9.69 52.87
CA LYS A 19 -11.47 9.70 51.79
C LYS A 19 -11.66 8.28 51.21
N PRO A 20 -12.86 7.92 50.72
CA PRO A 20 -13.12 6.60 50.15
C PRO A 20 -12.27 6.35 48.90
N ARG A 21 -11.67 5.16 48.80
CA ARG A 21 -11.13 4.64 47.53
C ARG A 21 -12.28 4.03 46.73
N LEU A 22 -12.38 4.39 45.45
CA LEU A 22 -13.36 3.79 44.55
C LEU A 22 -12.98 2.33 44.29
N GLY A 23 -13.85 1.40 44.70
CA GLY A 23 -13.60 -0.04 44.68
C GLY A 23 -13.83 -0.69 43.31
N THR A 24 -13.18 -0.22 42.25
CA THR A 24 -13.31 -0.82 40.91
C THR A 24 -12.46 -2.09 40.81
N ARG A 25 -12.99 -3.18 41.37
CA ARG A 25 -12.45 -4.53 41.19
C ARG A 25 -12.51 -4.87 39.68
N MET A 26 -11.36 -5.02 39.04
CA MET A 26 -11.31 -5.57 37.67
C MET A 26 -12.03 -6.93 37.65
N PRO A 27 -12.90 -7.20 36.66
CA PRO A 27 -13.49 -8.52 36.53
C PRO A 27 -12.37 -9.54 36.27
N LEU A 28 -12.33 -10.62 37.06
CA LEU A 28 -11.55 -11.80 36.66
C LEU A 28 -12.21 -12.36 35.39
N ALA A 29 -11.39 -12.81 34.44
CA ALA A 29 -11.88 -13.41 33.20
C ALA A 29 -12.55 -14.79 33.42
N ASP A 30 -12.43 -15.37 34.63
CA ASP A 30 -12.89 -16.71 35.00
C ASP A 30 -14.38 -16.77 35.38
N ALA A 31 -15.25 -16.16 34.56
CA ALA A 31 -16.69 -16.35 34.64
C ALA A 31 -17.10 -17.56 33.78
N VAL A 32 -16.82 -18.78 34.25
CA VAL A 32 -17.05 -20.03 33.51
C VAL A 32 -18.50 -20.15 33.06
N VAL A 33 -18.72 -20.18 31.74
CA VAL A 33 -20.03 -20.47 31.12
C VAL A 33 -20.33 -21.97 31.22
N ALA A 34 -20.77 -22.39 32.40
CA ALA A 34 -21.11 -23.77 32.72
C ALA A 34 -22.42 -24.21 32.05
N GLY A 35 -22.43 -24.43 30.72
CA GLY A 35 -23.64 -24.92 30.06
C GLY A 35 -23.72 -25.00 28.52
N ALA A 36 -22.63 -25.07 27.74
CA ALA A 36 -22.76 -25.23 26.27
C ALA A 36 -21.55 -25.89 25.53
N ALA A 37 -20.86 -26.88 26.12
CA ALA A 37 -19.65 -27.45 25.50
C ALA A 37 -19.43 -28.96 25.77
N GLN A 38 -20.42 -29.82 25.53
CA GLN A 38 -20.16 -31.26 25.41
C GLN A 38 -19.71 -31.58 23.97
N GLY A 39 -18.44 -31.97 23.79
CA GLY A 39 -17.94 -32.54 22.53
C GLY A 39 -16.85 -31.77 21.78
N VAL A 40 -16.30 -30.68 22.33
CA VAL A 40 -15.02 -30.14 21.84
C VAL A 40 -13.89 -30.74 22.69
N ASP A 41 -13.12 -31.65 22.08
CA ASP A 41 -11.86 -32.11 22.66
C ASP A 41 -10.83 -30.99 22.55
N CYS A 42 -10.69 -30.21 23.61
CA CYS A 42 -9.68 -29.17 23.73
C CYS A 42 -8.32 -29.81 24.07
N GLY A 43 -7.82 -30.61 23.13
CA GLY A 43 -6.51 -31.25 23.24
C GLY A 43 -5.43 -30.23 23.57
N SER A 44 -4.52 -30.60 24.45
CA SER A 44 -3.38 -29.74 24.81
C SER A 44 -2.52 -29.51 23.58
N MET A 45 -2.48 -28.26 23.08
CA MET A 45 -1.52 -27.87 22.04
C MET A 45 -0.11 -28.22 22.51
N ALA A 46 0.68 -28.81 21.62
CA ALA A 46 2.09 -29.05 21.87
C ALA A 46 2.83 -27.71 22.01
N VAL A 47 3.92 -27.66 22.78
CA VAL A 47 4.74 -26.43 22.89
C VAL A 47 5.27 -26.06 21.50
N GLU A 48 5.59 -27.08 20.71
CA GLU A 48 5.99 -27.06 19.31
C GLU A 48 4.94 -26.41 18.39
N GLU A 49 3.64 -26.49 18.70
CA GLU A 49 2.55 -25.82 17.95
C GLU A 49 2.37 -24.37 18.39
N ILE A 50 2.69 -24.05 19.65
CA ILE A 50 2.60 -22.69 20.22
C ILE A 50 3.77 -21.80 19.75
N VAL A 51 4.93 -22.38 19.44
CA VAL A 51 6.13 -21.64 18.97
C VAL A 51 6.29 -21.59 17.44
N GLN A 52 5.37 -22.20 16.68
CA GLN A 52 5.38 -22.14 15.21
C GLN A 52 5.15 -20.72 14.67
N HIS A 53 5.76 -20.43 13.52
CA HIS A 53 5.56 -19.18 12.80
C HIS A 53 5.36 -19.48 11.29
N PRO A 54 4.25 -19.06 10.66
CA PRO A 54 3.07 -18.44 11.28
C PRO A 54 2.45 -19.33 12.37
N LEU A 55 1.71 -18.72 13.29
CA LEU A 55 0.97 -19.48 14.30
C LEU A 55 -0.15 -20.30 13.61
N PRO A 56 -0.52 -21.49 14.12
CA PRO A 56 -1.62 -22.26 13.57
C PRO A 56 -2.91 -21.43 13.43
N GLY A 57 -3.44 -21.35 12.21
CA GLY A 57 -4.62 -20.52 11.88
C GLY A 57 -4.34 -19.05 11.53
N TYR A 58 -3.09 -18.58 11.59
CA TYR A 58 -2.66 -17.27 11.09
C TYR A 58 -2.12 -17.33 9.64
N GLU A 59 -2.22 -18.48 8.98
CA GLU A 59 -1.90 -18.65 7.57
C GLU A 59 -2.98 -18.01 6.68
N GLY A 60 -2.69 -16.82 6.16
CA GLY A 60 -3.59 -16.10 5.25
C GLY A 60 -2.86 -15.48 4.05
N PRO A 61 -3.59 -15.14 2.97
CA PRO A 61 -3.09 -14.27 1.91
C PRO A 61 -2.58 -12.92 2.47
N MET A 62 -1.37 -12.53 2.08
CA MET A 62 -0.77 -11.25 2.46
C MET A 62 -0.37 -10.43 1.23
N SER A 63 -0.10 -9.13 1.42
CA SER A 63 0.33 -8.22 0.35
C SER A 63 -0.56 -8.30 -0.90
N LEU A 64 -1.88 -8.16 -0.71
CA LEU A 64 -2.85 -8.26 -1.79
C LEU A 64 -2.74 -7.05 -2.73
N SER A 65 -2.76 -7.27 -4.05
CA SER A 65 -2.81 -6.19 -5.03
C SER A 65 -3.51 -6.60 -6.33
N PHE A 66 -4.23 -5.67 -6.95
CA PHE A 66 -4.93 -5.89 -8.22
C PHE A 66 -3.94 -5.85 -9.41
N SER A 67 -4.20 -6.66 -10.43
CA SER A 67 -3.50 -6.58 -11.71
C SER A 67 -3.75 -5.25 -12.41
N PRO A 68 -2.85 -4.78 -13.29
CA PRO A 68 -3.02 -3.52 -14.03
C PRO A 68 -4.24 -3.43 -14.97
N ASP A 69 -5.04 -4.50 -15.10
CA ASP A 69 -6.30 -4.57 -15.83
C ASP A 69 -7.52 -4.85 -14.93
N ASP A 70 -7.35 -4.76 -13.60
CA ASP A 70 -8.33 -5.03 -12.54
C ASP A 70 -8.98 -6.44 -12.54
N ARG A 71 -8.47 -7.38 -13.34
CA ARG A 71 -9.07 -8.74 -13.48
C ARG A 71 -8.62 -9.76 -12.44
N ARG A 72 -7.42 -9.59 -11.87
CA ARG A 72 -6.79 -10.57 -10.97
C ARG A 72 -6.37 -9.89 -9.68
N VAL A 73 -6.46 -10.61 -8.57
CA VAL A 73 -5.84 -10.21 -7.30
C VAL A 73 -4.64 -11.12 -7.06
N ALA A 74 -3.44 -10.56 -7.06
CA ALA A 74 -2.23 -11.24 -6.60
C ALA A 74 -2.10 -11.15 -5.08
N PHE A 75 -1.41 -12.13 -4.49
CA PHE A 75 -1.11 -12.18 -3.06
C PHE A 75 0.07 -13.12 -2.77
N LEU A 76 0.74 -12.89 -1.64
CA LEU A 76 1.72 -13.82 -1.08
C LEU A 76 1.03 -14.87 -0.22
N TYR A 77 1.33 -16.14 -0.45
CA TYR A 77 0.79 -17.25 0.32
C TYR A 77 1.72 -18.47 0.32
N SER A 78 1.53 -19.34 1.30
CA SER A 78 2.29 -20.57 1.53
C SER A 78 1.32 -21.73 1.78
N PRO A 79 1.01 -22.57 0.76
CA PRO A 79 0.00 -23.63 0.88
C PRO A 79 0.41 -24.84 1.71
N ASP A 80 1.67 -24.90 2.14
CA ASP A 80 2.24 -25.96 2.99
C ASP A 80 2.46 -25.50 4.44
N GLY A 81 1.94 -24.31 4.80
CA GLY A 81 2.06 -23.70 6.13
C GLY A 81 3.46 -23.21 6.49
N THR A 82 4.44 -23.36 5.60
CA THR A 82 5.83 -22.95 5.88
C THR A 82 6.01 -21.43 5.77
N LEU A 83 7.17 -20.94 6.23
CA LEU A 83 7.60 -19.56 5.96
C LEU A 83 7.81 -19.26 4.46
N ASN A 84 7.90 -20.26 3.57
CA ASN A 84 8.28 -20.09 2.16
C ASN A 84 7.09 -19.63 1.29
N ARG A 85 6.97 -18.32 1.11
CA ARG A 85 5.86 -17.72 0.37
C ARG A 85 6.14 -17.66 -1.14
N LYS A 86 5.08 -17.84 -1.92
CA LYS A 86 5.04 -17.76 -3.38
C LYS A 86 3.97 -16.72 -3.78
N VAL A 87 4.06 -16.18 -5.01
CA VAL A 87 3.02 -15.29 -5.53
C VAL A 87 1.92 -16.12 -6.17
N PHE A 88 0.72 -16.03 -5.61
CA PHE A 88 -0.50 -16.59 -6.18
C PHE A 88 -1.35 -15.47 -6.77
N THR A 89 -2.27 -15.84 -7.66
CA THR A 89 -3.35 -14.98 -8.15
C THR A 89 -4.69 -15.66 -7.96
N ILE A 90 -5.76 -14.87 -7.91
CA ILE A 90 -7.13 -15.33 -8.07
C ILE A 90 -7.85 -14.42 -9.08
N ASP A 91 -8.61 -15.03 -10.00
CA ASP A 91 -9.61 -14.34 -10.83
C ASP A 91 -10.93 -14.30 -10.02
N PRO A 92 -11.43 -13.12 -9.60
CA PRO A 92 -12.64 -13.03 -8.77
C PRO A 92 -13.94 -13.46 -9.48
N ALA A 93 -13.98 -13.49 -10.82
CA ALA A 93 -15.13 -13.93 -11.59
C ALA A 93 -15.13 -15.46 -11.78
N GLN A 94 -13.96 -16.11 -11.77
CA GLN A 94 -13.83 -17.56 -11.90
C GLN A 94 -13.66 -18.29 -10.56
N GLY A 95 -13.23 -17.58 -9.50
CA GLY A 95 -12.94 -18.17 -8.18
C GLY A 95 -11.73 -19.11 -8.16
N ARG A 96 -10.92 -19.13 -9.23
CA ARG A 96 -9.79 -20.04 -9.43
C ARG A 96 -8.49 -19.39 -8.95
N GLN A 97 -7.81 -20.02 -7.99
CA GLN A 97 -6.46 -19.66 -7.56
C GLN A 97 -5.40 -20.32 -8.46
N GLU A 98 -4.39 -19.55 -8.86
CA GLU A 98 -3.28 -20.01 -9.72
C GLU A 98 -1.92 -19.56 -9.14
N LEU A 99 -0.87 -20.36 -9.34
CA LEU A 99 0.50 -19.98 -9.00
C LEU A 99 1.05 -19.05 -10.10
N LEU A 100 1.42 -17.81 -9.75
CA LEU A 100 1.98 -16.84 -10.69
C LEU A 100 3.52 -16.83 -10.65
N PHE A 101 4.13 -17.08 -9.48
CA PHE A 101 5.58 -17.20 -9.32
C PHE A 101 5.95 -18.04 -8.09
N GLY A 102 6.77 -19.07 -8.31
CA GLY A 102 7.59 -19.70 -7.27
C GLY A 102 9.08 -19.41 -7.52
N PRO A 103 9.92 -19.25 -6.47
CA PRO A 103 11.37 -19.16 -6.64
C PRO A 103 11.92 -20.44 -7.31
N PRO A 104 12.49 -20.37 -8.53
CA PRO A 104 12.79 -21.57 -9.32
C PRO A 104 13.92 -22.41 -8.72
N ASP A 105 14.88 -21.76 -8.06
CA ASP A 105 16.06 -22.42 -7.46
C ASP A 105 15.82 -22.83 -5.99
N GLY A 106 14.57 -22.73 -5.49
CA GLY A 106 14.31 -22.69 -4.05
C GLY A 106 14.86 -21.42 -3.37
N GLY A 107 15.14 -20.37 -4.16
CA GLY A 107 15.82 -19.16 -3.71
C GLY A 107 15.14 -18.50 -2.50
N GLY A 108 15.88 -18.39 -1.40
CA GLY A 108 15.38 -17.86 -0.13
C GLY A 108 14.81 -18.90 0.84
N LEU A 109 15.11 -20.19 0.67
CA LEU A 109 14.74 -21.28 1.60
C LEU A 109 15.41 -21.20 2.99
N GLU A 110 16.55 -20.51 3.13
CA GLU A 110 17.31 -20.43 4.38
C GLU A 110 17.96 -19.04 4.56
N GLU A 111 17.99 -18.53 5.79
CA GLU A 111 18.57 -17.22 6.15
C GLU A 111 20.07 -17.09 5.82
N GLY A 112 20.80 -18.20 5.79
CA GLY A 112 22.24 -18.22 5.46
C GLY A 112 22.58 -17.73 4.04
N ASN A 113 21.58 -17.56 3.18
CA ASN A 113 21.72 -17.02 1.82
C ASN A 113 21.45 -15.51 1.71
N LEU A 114 21.19 -14.81 2.83
CA LEU A 114 20.96 -13.36 2.86
C LEU A 114 22.29 -12.61 3.06
N SER A 115 22.42 -11.41 2.48
CA SER A 115 23.47 -10.48 2.89
C SER A 115 23.17 -9.95 4.30
N ALA A 116 24.21 -9.47 5.01
CA ALA A 116 24.03 -8.89 6.34
C ALA A 116 23.01 -7.73 6.33
N GLU A 117 23.05 -6.89 5.30
CA GLU A 117 22.11 -5.79 5.05
C GLU A 117 20.66 -6.27 4.87
N GLU A 118 20.41 -7.27 4.00
CA GLU A 118 19.06 -7.79 3.76
C GLU A 118 18.49 -8.48 5.00
N ARG A 119 19.33 -9.20 5.76
CA ARG A 119 18.94 -9.79 7.06
C ARG A 119 18.55 -8.70 8.07
N LEU A 120 19.33 -7.62 8.18
CA LEU A 120 19.00 -6.49 9.08
C LEU A 120 17.76 -5.72 8.61
N ARG A 121 17.54 -5.56 7.30
CA ARG A 121 16.34 -4.96 6.72
C ARG A 121 15.11 -5.81 7.03
N ARG A 122 15.20 -7.15 6.94
CA ARG A 122 14.11 -8.07 7.30
C ARG A 122 13.76 -8.01 8.79
N GLU A 123 14.74 -8.01 9.68
CA GLU A 123 14.49 -7.94 11.13
C GLU A 123 13.75 -6.64 11.49
N ARG A 124 14.19 -5.49 10.99
CA ARG A 124 13.54 -4.17 11.20
C ARG A 124 12.18 -4.05 10.50
N ALA A 125 11.97 -4.79 9.41
CA ALA A 125 10.66 -4.96 8.77
C ALA A 125 9.79 -6.03 9.45
N ARG A 126 10.32 -6.75 10.45
CA ARG A 126 9.70 -7.87 11.17
C ARG A 126 9.28 -9.02 10.23
N GLU A 127 9.97 -9.13 9.10
CA GLU A 127 9.68 -10.06 8.02
C GLU A 127 10.44 -11.38 8.21
N ARG A 128 9.74 -12.36 8.79
CA ARG A 128 10.22 -13.75 8.94
C ARG A 128 9.94 -14.63 7.72
N GLY A 129 9.33 -14.07 6.68
CA GLY A 129 9.02 -14.75 5.43
C GLY A 129 10.27 -15.21 4.68
N LEU A 130 10.21 -16.44 4.19
CA LEU A 130 11.18 -17.06 3.30
C LEU A 130 10.60 -17.11 1.88
N GLY A 131 11.44 -17.39 0.88
CA GLY A 131 11.04 -17.24 -0.53
C GLY A 131 10.69 -15.79 -0.88
N VAL A 132 9.48 -15.54 -1.37
CA VAL A 132 9.02 -14.22 -1.83
C VAL A 132 8.43 -13.38 -0.69
N THR A 133 9.12 -12.30 -0.31
CA THR A 133 8.63 -11.33 0.70
C THR A 133 7.94 -10.11 0.10
N ARG A 134 8.22 -9.78 -1.17
CA ARG A 134 7.63 -8.64 -1.90
C ARG A 134 7.51 -8.96 -3.39
N TYR A 135 6.53 -8.37 -4.07
CA TYR A 135 6.40 -8.36 -5.53
C TYR A 135 5.78 -7.04 -5.98
N GLU A 136 5.94 -6.67 -7.25
CA GLU A 136 5.33 -5.48 -7.86
C GLU A 136 4.72 -5.82 -9.22
N TRP A 137 3.55 -5.28 -9.52
CA TRP A 137 2.93 -5.39 -10.84
C TRP A 137 3.60 -4.46 -11.84
N ARG A 138 4.02 -5.00 -12.98
CA ARG A 138 4.49 -4.25 -14.14
C ARG A 138 3.39 -4.15 -15.18
N SER A 139 2.80 -2.95 -15.29
CA SER A 139 1.87 -2.59 -16.34
C SER A 139 2.48 -2.75 -17.74
N PRO A 140 1.70 -3.13 -18.78
CA PRO A 140 2.18 -3.10 -20.16
C PRO A 140 2.52 -1.66 -20.56
N SER A 141 3.81 -1.36 -20.68
CA SER A 141 4.25 -0.03 -21.12
C SER A 141 3.90 0.17 -22.59
N SER A 142 3.26 1.28 -22.93
CA SER A 142 2.99 1.69 -24.32
C SER A 142 4.25 1.87 -25.18
N ALA A 143 5.44 1.87 -24.56
CA ALA A 143 6.75 1.91 -25.17
C ALA A 143 7.27 0.53 -25.63
N GLY A 144 6.62 -0.07 -26.63
CA GLY A 144 7.24 -0.91 -27.67
C GLY A 144 7.88 -2.28 -27.33
N LEU A 145 8.25 -2.59 -26.09
CA LEU A 145 9.00 -3.81 -25.74
C LEU A 145 8.29 -4.66 -24.68
N SER A 146 7.80 -5.83 -25.13
CA SER A 146 6.92 -6.74 -24.39
C SER A 146 5.59 -6.11 -23.95
N ASN A 147 4.59 -6.16 -24.83
CA ASN A 147 3.23 -5.68 -24.60
C ASN A 147 2.40 -6.61 -23.68
N ARG A 148 2.99 -7.04 -22.56
CA ARG A 148 2.45 -8.02 -21.60
C ARG A 148 2.54 -7.47 -20.18
N ALA A 149 1.52 -7.72 -19.37
CA ALA A 149 1.62 -7.55 -17.93
C ALA A 149 2.58 -8.61 -17.35
N GLY A 150 3.10 -8.33 -16.16
CA GLY A 150 3.97 -9.24 -15.43
C GLY A 150 4.21 -8.78 -14.02
N ILE A 151 4.99 -9.55 -13.27
CA ILE A 151 5.43 -9.19 -11.92
C ILE A 151 6.94 -9.16 -11.82
N VAL A 152 7.43 -8.18 -11.07
CA VAL A 152 8.82 -8.05 -10.65
C VAL A 152 8.93 -8.64 -9.25
N VAL A 153 9.89 -9.55 -9.06
CA VAL A 153 10.06 -10.28 -7.81
C VAL A 153 11.53 -10.15 -7.35
N PRO A 154 11.79 -9.37 -6.29
CA PRO A 154 13.07 -9.36 -5.60
C PRO A 154 13.32 -10.68 -4.86
N LEU A 155 14.49 -11.28 -5.06
CA LEU A 155 15.00 -12.42 -4.30
C LEU A 155 16.44 -12.13 -3.84
N PRO A 156 17.01 -12.87 -2.86
CA PRO A 156 18.39 -12.67 -2.42
C PRO A 156 19.44 -12.83 -3.53
N SER A 157 19.16 -13.70 -4.51
CA SER A 157 19.96 -13.91 -5.73
C SER A 157 19.82 -12.79 -6.78
N GLY A 158 18.89 -11.86 -6.56
CA GLY A 158 18.62 -10.70 -7.40
C GLY A 158 17.18 -10.60 -7.89
N VAL A 159 16.93 -9.69 -8.84
CA VAL A 159 15.58 -9.37 -9.31
C VAL A 159 15.21 -10.23 -10.52
N ARG A 160 14.14 -11.02 -10.39
CA ARG A 160 13.52 -11.77 -11.50
C ARG A 160 12.24 -11.06 -11.98
N ILE A 161 11.89 -11.27 -13.25
CA ILE A 161 10.62 -10.82 -13.84
C ILE A 161 9.91 -12.02 -14.49
N SER A 162 8.64 -12.23 -14.13
CA SER A 162 7.74 -13.15 -14.84
C SER A 162 6.80 -12.33 -15.74
N SER A 163 6.50 -12.84 -16.95
CA SER A 163 5.51 -12.25 -17.86
C SER A 163 4.32 -13.20 -18.00
N GLU A 164 3.10 -12.65 -18.03
CA GLU A 164 1.91 -13.46 -18.29
C GLU A 164 1.89 -13.90 -19.76
N SER A 165 2.04 -15.20 -19.99
CA SER A 165 1.73 -15.83 -21.29
C SER A 165 0.21 -15.99 -21.42
N LEU A 166 -0.46 -14.89 -21.79
CA LEU A 166 -1.83 -14.92 -22.30
C LEU A 166 -1.86 -15.71 -23.63
N ASN A 167 -1.93 -17.04 -23.53
CA ASN A 167 -2.06 -17.96 -24.66
C ASN A 167 -3.49 -17.90 -25.23
N PHE A 168 -3.79 -16.81 -25.93
CA PHE A 168 -5.05 -16.63 -26.67
C PHE A 168 -5.07 -17.39 -28.02
N GLU A 169 -4.75 -18.68 -27.98
CA GLU A 169 -5.08 -19.62 -29.08
C GLU A 169 -6.13 -20.61 -28.62
N ALA A 170 -7.37 -20.13 -28.50
CA ALA A 170 -8.54 -20.97 -28.58
C ALA A 170 -8.63 -21.56 -30.01
N THR A 171 -7.88 -22.64 -30.25
CA THR A 171 -8.05 -23.47 -31.46
C THR A 171 -9.44 -24.08 -31.40
N ILE A 172 -10.42 -23.39 -31.99
CA ILE A 172 -11.77 -23.90 -32.17
C ILE A 172 -11.66 -25.20 -32.99
N PRO A 173 -12.02 -26.37 -32.43
CA PRO A 173 -12.10 -27.58 -33.23
C PRO A 173 -13.16 -27.35 -34.30
N GLN A 174 -12.78 -27.45 -35.58
CA GLN A 174 -13.73 -27.25 -36.67
C GLN A 174 -14.81 -28.34 -36.61
N LEU A 175 -15.98 -27.98 -36.09
CA LEU A 175 -17.21 -28.77 -36.17
C LEU A 175 -17.71 -28.79 -37.62
N THR A 176 -17.00 -29.56 -38.44
CA THR A 176 -17.38 -29.93 -39.79
C THR A 176 -18.75 -30.61 -39.73
N HIS A 177 -19.79 -29.91 -40.19
CA HIS A 177 -21.16 -30.40 -40.17
C HIS A 177 -21.31 -31.61 -41.11
N GLY A 178 -21.99 -32.68 -40.66
CA GLY A 178 -21.97 -33.94 -41.39
C GLY A 178 -23.10 -34.95 -41.14
N HIS A 179 -24.21 -34.57 -40.49
CA HIS A 179 -25.43 -35.41 -40.47
C HIS A 179 -26.41 -34.93 -41.53
N PRO A 180 -26.57 -35.63 -42.67
CA PRO A 180 -27.62 -35.34 -43.64
C PRO A 180 -28.96 -35.91 -43.14
N MET A 181 -29.97 -35.05 -43.02
CA MET A 181 -31.36 -35.50 -42.97
C MET A 181 -31.89 -35.55 -44.40
N MET A 182 -32.36 -36.70 -44.86
CA MET A 182 -33.01 -36.83 -46.18
C MET A 182 -34.19 -37.80 -46.08
N VAL A 183 -35.29 -37.48 -46.75
CA VAL A 183 -36.54 -38.25 -46.75
C VAL A 183 -36.82 -38.76 -48.16
N ALA A 184 -36.63 -40.06 -48.40
CA ALA A 184 -37.19 -40.77 -49.56
C ALA A 184 -37.16 -42.31 -49.39
N SER A 185 -38.31 -42.93 -49.65
CA SER A 185 -38.58 -44.28 -50.22
C SER A 185 -37.54 -45.41 -50.24
N ASP A 186 -38.01 -46.57 -49.76
CA ASP A 186 -37.98 -47.90 -50.39
C ASP A 186 -36.74 -48.84 -50.45
N ALA A 187 -37.04 -50.08 -50.05
CA ALA A 187 -36.65 -51.36 -50.66
C ALA A 187 -35.35 -52.13 -50.29
N CYS A 188 -35.58 -53.38 -49.87
CA CYS A 188 -34.84 -54.63 -50.21
C CYS A 188 -33.42 -54.91 -49.67
N SER A 189 -33.39 -55.77 -48.63
CA SER A 189 -32.65 -57.06 -48.57
C SER A 189 -31.18 -57.20 -49.04
N GLY A 190 -30.32 -57.75 -48.16
CA GLY A 190 -29.04 -58.37 -48.55
C GLY A 190 -28.26 -58.95 -47.36
N ASP A 191 -27.86 -60.23 -47.45
CA ASP A 191 -27.06 -60.96 -46.45
C ASP A 191 -25.53 -60.94 -46.76
N LEU A 192 -24.75 -61.59 -45.87
CA LEU A 192 -23.41 -62.20 -46.04
C LEU A 192 -22.11 -61.48 -45.54
N VAL A 193 -21.67 -61.96 -44.36
CA VAL A 193 -20.41 -62.74 -44.13
C VAL A 193 -19.06 -62.06 -43.75
N LEU A 194 -18.40 -62.76 -42.81
CA LEU A 194 -17.06 -62.71 -42.18
C LEU A 194 -15.88 -62.96 -43.17
N PRO A 195 -14.54 -62.85 -42.85
CA PRO A 195 -13.93 -63.33 -41.58
C PRO A 195 -12.57 -62.76 -41.02
N CYS A 196 -12.48 -62.78 -39.68
CA CYS A 196 -11.42 -63.35 -38.81
C CYS A 196 -9.93 -62.87 -38.77
N PHE A 197 -9.31 -63.23 -37.62
CA PHE A 197 -7.88 -63.18 -37.20
C PHE A 197 -7.31 -61.81 -36.76
N GLY A 198 -6.57 -61.69 -35.64
CA GLY A 198 -6.20 -62.69 -34.61
C GLY A 198 -5.63 -62.07 -33.31
N VAL A 199 -5.70 -62.80 -32.18
CA VAL A 199 -5.55 -62.34 -30.76
C VAL A 199 -5.24 -63.58 -29.87
N PRO A 200 -4.61 -63.56 -28.66
CA PRO A 200 -3.65 -62.64 -27.98
C PRO A 200 -2.27 -63.36 -27.73
N PRO A 201 -1.51 -63.29 -26.57
CA PRO A 201 -1.91 -63.36 -25.15
C PRO A 201 -1.42 -62.24 -24.19
N HIS A 202 -2.24 -61.97 -23.17
CA HIS A 202 -1.97 -61.30 -21.88
C HIS A 202 -1.82 -62.39 -20.78
N PRO A 203 -1.77 -62.11 -19.44
CA PRO A 203 -1.49 -60.89 -18.66
C PRO A 203 -0.41 -61.08 -17.55
N GLN A 204 -0.14 -60.03 -16.76
CA GLN A 204 0.03 -60.16 -15.30
C GLN A 204 -0.81 -59.09 -14.58
N ALA A 205 -1.25 -59.36 -13.35
CA ALA A 205 -2.18 -58.52 -12.59
C ALA A 205 -1.55 -58.06 -11.25
N PRO A 206 -1.93 -56.87 -10.72
CA PRO A 206 -1.40 -56.36 -9.45
C PRO A 206 -2.13 -56.95 -8.23
N PRO A 207 -1.47 -57.03 -7.06
CA PRO A 207 -2.09 -57.46 -5.82
C PRO A 207 -2.95 -56.35 -5.16
N GLN A 208 -4.20 -56.68 -4.88
CA GLN A 208 -4.96 -56.13 -3.73
C GLN A 208 -4.61 -57.02 -2.50
N SER A 209 -4.70 -56.62 -1.23
CA SER A 209 -5.16 -55.39 -0.57
C SER A 209 -4.27 -55.15 0.68
N HIS A 210 -4.25 -54.00 1.35
CA HIS A 210 -5.27 -53.59 2.32
C HIS A 210 -5.27 -52.07 2.49
N ALA A 211 -6.40 -51.40 2.22
CA ALA A 211 -6.58 -50.01 2.61
C ALA A 211 -7.09 -49.94 4.06
N ARG A 212 -6.33 -49.27 4.95
CA ARG A 212 -6.93 -48.64 6.13
C ARG A 212 -7.52 -47.31 5.68
N PHE A 213 -8.73 -46.99 6.15
CA PHE A 213 -9.26 -45.64 6.04
C PHE A 213 -8.43 -44.71 6.94
N ASP A 214 -7.84 -43.68 6.34
CA ASP A 214 -7.47 -42.45 7.04
C ASP A 214 -8.28 -41.30 6.44
N ARG A 215 -8.61 -40.29 7.26
CA ARG A 215 -9.46 -39.16 6.93
C ARG A 215 -8.72 -37.84 7.18
N ARG A 216 -7.79 -37.47 6.28
CA ARG A 216 -7.38 -36.07 5.98
C ARG A 216 -6.32 -36.02 4.87
N SER A 217 -6.75 -35.80 3.63
CA SER A 217 -5.88 -35.36 2.54
C SER A 217 -6.70 -34.68 1.45
N SER A 218 -7.05 -33.42 1.69
CA SER A 218 -7.56 -32.50 0.66
C SER A 218 -6.43 -32.14 -0.32
N MET A 219 -6.09 -33.08 -1.21
CA MET A 219 -5.11 -32.89 -2.27
C MET A 219 -5.62 -31.84 -3.27
N VAL A 220 -5.19 -30.60 -3.10
CA VAL A 220 -5.37 -29.54 -4.10
C VAL A 220 -4.42 -29.83 -5.25
N TYR A 221 -4.97 -30.10 -6.44
CA TYR A 221 -4.19 -30.32 -7.65
C TYR A 221 -3.66 -28.97 -8.17
N PHE A 222 -2.37 -28.69 -7.93
CA PHE A 222 -1.68 -27.58 -8.59
C PHE A 222 -1.50 -27.92 -10.08
N GLN A 223 -2.36 -27.38 -10.93
CA GLN A 223 -2.20 -27.43 -12.38
C GLN A 223 -1.35 -26.23 -12.81
N ASP A 224 -0.06 -26.44 -13.06
CA ASP A 224 0.81 -25.43 -13.67
C ASP A 224 0.27 -25.04 -15.06
N LEU A 225 -0.07 -23.77 -15.24
CA LEU A 225 -0.51 -23.20 -16.52
C LEU A 225 0.34 -21.98 -16.90
N ALA A 226 1.47 -22.28 -17.53
CA ALA A 226 2.10 -21.42 -18.54
C ALA A 226 2.29 -19.92 -18.18
N GLY A 227 3.05 -19.65 -17.12
CA GLY A 227 3.91 -18.45 -17.12
C GLY A 227 5.14 -18.67 -18.02
N SER A 228 5.78 -17.59 -18.48
CA SER A 228 7.12 -17.68 -19.06
C SER A 228 8.17 -17.87 -17.95
N GLU A 229 9.13 -18.77 -18.13
CA GLU A 229 10.30 -18.96 -17.24
C GLU A 229 10.82 -17.63 -16.64
N PRO A 230 10.89 -17.47 -15.30
CA PRO A 230 11.12 -16.18 -14.66
C PRO A 230 12.55 -15.67 -14.87
N VAL A 231 12.69 -14.71 -15.79
CA VAL A 231 13.97 -14.18 -16.27
C VAL A 231 14.65 -13.35 -15.17
N LEU A 232 15.88 -13.74 -14.81
CA LEU A 232 16.75 -12.92 -13.97
C LEU A 232 17.17 -11.66 -14.75
N LYS A 233 16.90 -10.47 -14.20
CA LYS A 233 17.19 -9.17 -14.83
C LYS A 233 18.30 -8.40 -14.14
N LEU A 234 18.47 -8.58 -12.84
CA LEU A 234 19.62 -8.08 -12.08
C LEU A 234 20.14 -9.21 -11.21
N GLN A 235 21.42 -9.54 -11.33
CA GLN A 235 22.09 -10.50 -10.45
C GLN A 235 22.62 -9.80 -9.19
N SER A 236 22.39 -10.43 -8.03
CA SER A 236 22.91 -10.01 -6.71
C SER A 236 24.07 -10.92 -6.28
N SER A 237 24.93 -10.45 -5.37
CA SER A 237 25.90 -11.30 -4.66
C SER A 237 26.00 -10.89 -3.19
N PRO A 238 26.51 -11.76 -2.29
CA PRO A 238 26.70 -11.41 -0.88
C PRO A 238 27.62 -10.20 -0.62
N THR A 239 28.47 -9.84 -1.60
CA THR A 239 29.44 -8.74 -1.52
C THR A 239 29.03 -7.49 -2.32
N SER A 240 27.94 -7.57 -3.08
CA SER A 240 27.35 -6.46 -3.84
C SER A 240 25.85 -6.75 -4.03
N PRO A 241 25.07 -6.65 -2.92
CA PRO A 241 23.67 -7.02 -2.94
C PRO A 241 22.83 -6.05 -3.77
N ILE A 242 21.54 -6.37 -3.90
CA ILE A 242 20.51 -5.47 -4.41
C ILE A 242 19.56 -5.21 -3.25
N ILE A 243 19.62 -4.01 -2.67
CA ILE A 243 18.80 -3.63 -1.52
C ILE A 243 17.64 -2.75 -1.97
N ASP A 244 16.48 -3.02 -1.37
CA ASP A 244 15.20 -2.32 -1.55
C ASP A 244 14.88 -1.91 -3.01
N PRO A 245 14.81 -2.87 -3.96
CA PRO A 245 14.47 -2.55 -5.35
C PRO A 245 12.98 -2.21 -5.51
N HIS A 246 12.68 -1.10 -6.21
CA HIS A 246 11.33 -0.59 -6.48
C HIS A 246 11.12 -0.21 -7.96
N LEU A 247 9.97 -0.61 -8.50
CA LEU A 247 9.55 -0.34 -9.88
C LEU A 247 9.21 1.16 -10.08
N SER A 248 9.50 1.71 -11.27
CA SER A 248 8.97 3.03 -11.63
C SER A 248 7.46 2.98 -11.88
N PRO A 249 6.67 4.02 -11.54
CA PRO A 249 5.21 4.02 -11.72
C PRO A 249 4.69 3.71 -13.13
N ASN A 250 5.50 3.96 -14.18
CA ASN A 250 5.19 3.62 -15.57
C ASN A 250 5.63 2.21 -16.02
N GLY A 251 6.25 1.41 -15.13
CA GLY A 251 6.75 0.06 -15.40
C GLY A 251 7.96 -0.04 -16.35
N SER A 252 8.64 1.06 -16.70
CA SER A 252 9.77 1.05 -17.66
C SER A 252 11.15 0.85 -17.05
N MET A 253 11.30 1.08 -15.74
CA MET A 253 12.57 1.06 -15.01
C MET A 253 12.40 0.41 -13.63
N ILE A 254 13.52 0.04 -13.02
CA ILE A 254 13.60 -0.34 -11.60
C ILE A 254 14.78 0.37 -10.95
N ALA A 255 14.54 0.99 -9.79
CA ALA A 255 15.57 1.62 -8.97
C ALA A 255 15.92 0.70 -7.79
N TYR A 256 17.16 0.76 -7.30
CA TYR A 256 17.66 -0.04 -6.19
C TYR A 256 18.93 0.56 -5.60
N VAL A 257 19.31 0.13 -4.39
CA VAL A 257 20.62 0.48 -3.81
C VAL A 257 21.59 -0.68 -3.96
N ARG A 258 22.85 -0.34 -4.25
CA ARG A 258 23.99 -1.25 -4.36
C ARG A 258 25.27 -0.48 -4.03
N ASP A 259 26.18 -1.09 -3.27
CA ASP A 259 27.50 -0.53 -2.93
C ASP A 259 27.39 0.92 -2.40
N ASP A 260 26.49 1.12 -1.43
CA ASP A 260 26.06 2.40 -0.83
C ASP A 260 25.37 3.42 -1.76
N GLU A 261 25.15 3.09 -3.04
CA GLU A 261 24.74 4.04 -4.09
C GLU A 261 23.41 3.68 -4.78
N LEU A 262 22.63 4.70 -5.14
CA LEU A 262 21.38 4.55 -5.88
C LEU A 262 21.65 4.25 -7.37
N HIS A 263 21.00 3.22 -7.88
CA HIS A 263 21.10 2.73 -9.25
C HIS A 263 19.71 2.59 -9.91
N VAL A 264 19.67 2.64 -11.24
CA VAL A 264 18.48 2.34 -12.07
C VAL A 264 18.85 1.40 -13.22
N LEU A 265 18.02 0.37 -13.45
CA LEU A 265 18.00 -0.42 -14.69
C LEU A 265 16.83 0.02 -15.57
N GLY A 266 17.11 0.29 -16.85
CA GLY A 266 16.08 0.42 -17.88
C GLY A 266 15.69 -0.93 -18.50
N PHE A 267 14.39 -1.17 -18.71
CA PHE A 267 13.94 -2.44 -19.33
C PHE A 267 13.89 -2.39 -20.87
N SER A 268 13.92 -1.20 -21.47
CA SER A 268 13.89 -1.01 -22.93
C SER A 268 15.26 -1.13 -23.59
N ASP A 269 16.32 -0.77 -22.87
CA ASP A 269 17.72 -0.87 -23.28
C ASP A 269 18.44 -2.04 -22.58
N GLY A 270 18.04 -2.37 -21.35
CA GLY A 270 18.75 -3.33 -20.50
C GLY A 270 19.94 -2.70 -19.75
N GLU A 271 20.06 -1.37 -19.81
CA GLU A 271 21.25 -0.65 -19.32
C GLU A 271 21.11 -0.24 -17.86
N THR A 272 22.15 -0.53 -17.08
CA THR A 272 22.27 -0.15 -15.67
C THR A 272 23.01 1.17 -15.53
N ARG A 273 22.44 2.09 -14.74
CA ARG A 273 22.96 3.43 -14.51
C ARG A 273 23.11 3.67 -13.01
N GLN A 274 24.31 4.02 -12.57
CA GLN A 274 24.50 4.62 -11.25
C GLN A 274 24.02 6.08 -11.29
N LEU A 275 23.25 6.51 -10.29
CA LEU A 275 22.66 7.86 -10.24
C LEU A 275 23.33 8.77 -9.20
N THR A 276 23.89 8.19 -8.13
CA THR A 276 24.55 8.92 -7.04
C THR A 276 26.01 8.48 -6.89
N TYR A 277 26.84 9.35 -6.31
CA TYR A 277 28.28 9.12 -6.18
C TYR A 277 28.81 9.77 -4.88
N GLY A 278 29.71 9.06 -4.18
CA GLY A 278 30.45 9.56 -3.02
C GLY A 278 30.01 9.01 -1.65
N ALA A 279 29.03 8.10 -1.60
CA ALA A 279 28.64 7.41 -0.38
C ALA A 279 29.52 6.18 -0.08
N ARG A 280 29.88 5.42 -1.12
CA ARG A 280 30.70 4.21 -1.01
C ARG A 280 31.93 4.41 -0.11
N GLU A 281 32.05 3.55 0.91
CA GLU A 281 33.17 3.52 1.86
C GLU A 281 33.38 4.82 2.67
N SER A 282 32.46 5.80 2.61
CA SER A 282 32.58 7.11 3.30
C SER A 282 31.78 7.21 4.62
N GLY A 283 31.14 6.11 5.06
CA GLY A 283 30.24 6.10 6.22
C GLY A 283 28.85 6.68 5.93
N LYS A 284 28.55 6.93 4.65
CA LYS A 284 27.27 7.41 4.15
C LYS A 284 26.57 6.34 3.31
N ILE A 285 25.25 6.45 3.15
CA ILE A 285 24.46 5.63 2.23
C ILE A 285 23.46 6.51 1.48
N HIS A 286 23.33 6.30 0.16
CA HIS A 286 22.30 6.90 -0.67
C HIS A 286 21.12 5.94 -0.90
N GLY A 287 19.91 6.39 -0.54
CA GLY A 287 18.65 5.69 -0.85
C GLY A 287 18.15 4.69 0.19
N LEU A 288 18.88 4.43 1.28
CA LEU A 288 18.37 3.61 2.40
C LEU A 288 17.98 4.47 3.61
N ALA A 289 17.06 3.95 4.41
CA ALA A 289 16.65 4.56 5.67
C ALA A 289 17.61 4.21 6.82
N GLU A 290 17.81 5.16 7.73
CA GLU A 290 18.58 4.99 8.95
C GLU A 290 17.91 4.06 9.98
N TYR A 291 18.67 3.61 10.99
CA TYR A 291 18.17 2.69 12.03
C TYR A 291 16.88 3.20 12.71
N ILE A 292 16.87 4.44 13.21
CA ILE A 292 15.71 5.04 13.89
C ILE A 292 14.49 5.13 12.95
N ALA A 293 14.70 5.46 11.67
CA ALA A 293 13.61 5.53 10.71
C ALA A 293 12.98 4.16 10.47
N GLN A 294 13.80 3.11 10.35
CA GLN A 294 13.32 1.76 10.15
C GLN A 294 12.60 1.21 11.40
N GLU A 295 13.18 1.34 12.59
CA GLU A 295 12.65 0.69 13.81
C GLU A 295 11.56 1.54 14.51
N GLU A 296 11.80 2.83 14.73
CA GLU A 296 10.98 3.67 15.61
C GLU A 296 9.93 4.52 14.86
N MET A 297 10.20 4.87 13.59
CA MET A 297 9.28 5.70 12.77
C MET A 297 8.53 4.90 11.69
N ASP A 298 8.78 3.61 11.56
CA ASP A 298 8.27 2.70 10.51
C ASP A 298 8.59 3.10 9.04
N ARG A 299 9.44 4.10 8.82
CA ARG A 299 9.93 4.49 7.48
C ARG A 299 11.03 3.53 7.03
N LYS A 300 10.63 2.42 6.39
CA LYS A 300 11.56 1.41 5.86
C LYS A 300 12.36 1.89 4.62
N MET A 301 11.79 2.78 3.80
CA MET A 301 12.36 3.23 2.53
C MET A 301 13.21 4.51 2.67
N GLY A 302 14.27 4.62 1.86
CA GLY A 302 15.09 5.83 1.71
C GLY A 302 15.07 6.45 0.32
N PHE A 303 14.32 5.92 -0.65
CA PHE A 303 14.09 6.59 -1.94
C PHE A 303 12.65 6.42 -2.43
N TRP A 304 12.20 7.34 -3.28
CA TRP A 304 10.83 7.42 -3.79
C TRP A 304 10.82 7.90 -5.26
N TRP A 305 10.21 7.13 -6.15
CA TRP A 305 9.97 7.51 -7.55
C TRP A 305 8.94 8.64 -7.67
N SER A 306 9.18 9.61 -8.58
CA SER A 306 8.17 10.61 -8.96
C SER A 306 7.00 9.96 -9.72
N PRO A 307 5.77 10.52 -9.62
CA PRO A 307 4.60 9.96 -10.30
C PRO A 307 4.76 9.84 -11.82
N ASP A 308 5.50 10.76 -12.45
CA ASP A 308 5.80 10.72 -13.88
C ASP A 308 7.03 9.87 -14.27
N SER A 309 7.63 9.18 -13.29
CA SER A 309 8.81 8.31 -13.44
C SER A 309 10.10 8.98 -13.92
N LYS A 310 10.20 10.32 -13.96
CA LYS A 310 11.40 11.03 -14.45
C LYS A 310 12.45 11.33 -13.37
N HIS A 311 12.03 11.37 -12.11
CA HIS A 311 12.87 11.74 -10.98
C HIS A 311 12.78 10.71 -9.86
N ILE A 312 13.85 10.61 -9.07
CA ILE A 312 13.85 9.89 -7.79
C ILE A 312 14.32 10.89 -6.74
N THR A 313 13.61 10.96 -5.61
CA THR A 313 14.12 11.61 -4.41
C THR A 313 14.67 10.55 -3.46
N PHE A 314 15.76 10.84 -2.78
CA PHE A 314 16.50 9.88 -1.96
C PHE A 314 17.15 10.54 -0.74
N THR A 315 17.31 9.79 0.34
CA THR A 315 18.09 10.19 1.50
C THR A 315 19.58 9.95 1.27
N GLU A 316 20.41 10.92 1.61
CA GLU A 316 21.76 10.65 2.08
C GLU A 316 21.69 10.54 3.60
N VAL A 317 22.03 9.37 4.12
CA VAL A 317 22.23 9.12 5.55
C VAL A 317 23.72 9.12 5.82
N ASP A 318 24.20 10.02 6.69
CA ASP A 318 25.58 10.07 7.16
C ASP A 318 25.65 9.53 8.59
N SER A 319 26.42 8.45 8.76
CA SER A 319 26.63 7.77 10.04
C SER A 319 28.07 7.89 10.56
N SER A 320 28.94 8.62 9.86
CA SER A 320 30.38 8.70 10.15
C SER A 320 30.71 9.31 11.51
N GLU A 321 29.83 10.16 12.06
CA GLU A 321 29.96 10.76 13.40
C GLU A 321 29.40 9.88 14.54
N ILE A 322 28.80 8.71 14.23
CA ILE A 322 28.18 7.82 15.23
C ILE A 322 29.16 6.74 15.69
N PRO A 323 29.46 6.64 17.00
CA PRO A 323 30.30 5.57 17.52
C PRO A 323 29.71 4.18 17.23
N LEU A 324 30.55 3.27 16.71
CA LEU A 324 30.17 1.89 16.46
C LEU A 324 29.95 1.14 17.78
N TYR A 325 28.74 0.66 17.99
CA TYR A 325 28.39 -0.27 19.06
C TYR A 325 28.61 -1.70 18.60
N ARG A 326 29.48 -2.42 19.31
CA ARG A 326 29.89 -3.79 18.95
C ARG A 326 29.04 -4.84 19.66
N ILE A 327 28.37 -5.66 18.87
CA ILE A 327 27.66 -6.86 19.30
C ILE A 327 28.61 -8.06 19.16
N MET A 328 28.71 -8.89 20.20
CA MET A 328 29.55 -10.10 20.19
C MET A 328 28.68 -11.36 20.10
N HIS A 329 28.95 -12.25 19.14
CA HIS A 329 28.25 -13.53 19.00
C HIS A 329 28.82 -14.59 19.95
N GLN A 330 28.67 -14.36 21.26
CA GLN A 330 29.29 -15.14 22.35
C GLN A 330 29.02 -16.65 22.34
N GLY A 331 28.00 -17.12 21.62
CA GLY A 331 27.65 -18.54 21.48
C GLY A 331 28.22 -19.25 20.25
N LYS A 332 29.08 -18.60 19.46
CA LYS A 332 29.77 -19.22 18.32
C LYS A 332 30.98 -20.04 18.79
N ASP A 333 31.28 -21.11 18.04
CA ASP A 333 32.42 -22.00 18.24
C ASP A 333 33.72 -21.47 17.60
N TYR A 334 33.62 -20.45 16.76
CA TYR A 334 34.74 -19.72 16.16
C TYR A 334 34.93 -18.32 16.78
N VAL A 335 36.13 -17.77 16.60
CA VAL A 335 36.54 -16.45 17.12
C VAL A 335 37.19 -15.62 16.02
N GLY A 336 37.11 -14.29 16.12
CA GLY A 336 37.68 -13.35 15.15
C GLY A 336 36.66 -12.30 14.68
N PRO A 337 36.93 -11.60 13.56
CA PRO A 337 36.03 -10.58 13.02
C PRO A 337 34.61 -11.10 12.74
N ASP A 338 34.47 -12.34 12.26
CA ASP A 338 33.16 -12.94 11.93
C ASP A 338 32.30 -13.29 13.16
N ALA A 339 32.87 -13.18 14.36
CA ALA A 339 32.20 -13.40 15.65
C ALA A 339 31.72 -12.10 16.32
N GLN A 340 31.73 -10.98 15.59
CA GLN A 340 31.24 -9.68 16.03
C GLN A 340 30.51 -8.93 14.90
N GLU A 341 29.58 -8.05 15.26
CA GLU A 341 28.94 -7.09 14.35
C GLU A 341 29.07 -5.67 14.92
N ASP A 342 29.42 -4.70 14.07
CA ASP A 342 29.51 -3.28 14.44
C ASP A 342 28.32 -2.50 13.88
N HIS A 343 27.61 -1.78 14.75
CA HIS A 343 26.40 -1.04 14.40
C HIS A 343 26.53 0.43 14.79
N ALA A 344 26.23 1.36 13.88
CA ALA A 344 26.13 2.79 14.18
C ALA A 344 24.85 3.07 15.01
N TYR A 345 24.93 2.86 16.32
CA TYR A 345 23.78 2.86 17.23
C TYR A 345 23.69 4.18 18.03
N PRO A 346 22.74 5.09 17.70
CA PRO A 346 22.56 6.34 18.44
C PRO A 346 21.90 6.09 19.81
N PHE A 347 22.72 6.08 20.86
CA PHE A 347 22.21 6.00 22.23
C PHE A 347 21.41 7.25 22.63
N ALA A 348 20.39 7.08 23.47
CA ALA A 348 19.57 8.19 23.96
C ALA A 348 20.42 9.31 24.59
N GLY A 349 20.32 10.52 24.04
CA GLY A 349 21.11 11.68 24.44
C GLY A 349 22.40 11.92 23.62
N ALA A 350 22.89 10.93 22.87
CA ALA A 350 24.03 11.08 21.94
C ALA A 350 23.63 11.77 20.63
N ALA A 351 24.57 11.92 19.69
CA ALA A 351 24.26 12.38 18.34
C ALA A 351 23.34 11.38 17.61
N ASN A 352 22.46 11.90 16.75
CA ASN A 352 21.75 11.11 15.74
C ASN A 352 22.50 11.20 14.41
N VAL A 353 22.24 10.26 13.50
CA VAL A 353 22.74 10.32 12.12
C VAL A 353 22.27 11.62 11.44
N LYS A 354 23.07 12.14 10.51
CA LYS A 354 22.68 13.32 9.72
C LYS A 354 21.97 12.85 8.45
N VAL A 355 20.80 13.43 8.15
CA VAL A 355 19.99 13.00 7.00
C VAL A 355 19.61 14.19 6.13
N ARG A 356 20.01 14.18 4.86
CA ARG A 356 19.61 15.17 3.86
C ARG A 356 18.88 14.53 2.69
N LEU A 357 18.04 15.30 2.01
CA LEU A 357 17.18 14.81 0.93
C LEU A 357 17.65 15.36 -0.42
N GLY A 358 17.97 14.48 -1.37
CA GLY A 358 18.34 14.80 -2.74
C GLY A 358 17.22 14.49 -3.73
N VAL A 359 17.29 15.09 -4.93
CA VAL A 359 16.49 14.72 -6.11
C VAL A 359 17.43 14.55 -7.31
N VAL A 360 17.29 13.45 -8.03
CA VAL A 360 18.07 13.13 -9.23
C VAL A 360 17.14 12.72 -10.39
N CYS A 361 17.58 12.93 -11.62
CA CYS A 361 16.90 12.42 -12.82
C CYS A 361 17.10 10.90 -12.95
N SER A 362 16.08 10.17 -13.39
CA SER A 362 16.14 8.71 -13.60
C SER A 362 17.19 8.27 -14.64
N ASN A 363 17.60 9.20 -15.51
CA ASN A 363 18.59 9.00 -16.56
C ASN A 363 20.02 9.38 -16.12
N GLY A 364 20.21 9.79 -14.86
CA GLY A 364 21.44 10.40 -14.35
C GLY A 364 21.46 11.92 -14.54
N GLY A 365 22.38 12.59 -13.83
CA GLY A 365 22.54 14.04 -13.86
C GLY A 365 23.10 14.58 -12.54
N GLU A 366 23.07 15.90 -12.37
CA GLU A 366 23.39 16.54 -11.10
C GLU A 366 22.26 16.33 -10.07
N VAL A 367 22.62 16.13 -8.80
CA VAL A 367 21.66 16.02 -7.69
C VAL A 367 21.25 17.42 -7.23
N THR A 368 19.96 17.74 -7.31
CA THR A 368 19.42 18.93 -6.64
C THR A 368 19.17 18.58 -5.17
N TRP A 369 19.93 19.17 -4.26
CA TRP A 369 19.75 18.99 -2.83
C TRP A 369 18.64 19.89 -2.30
N MET A 370 17.76 19.32 -1.48
CA MET A 370 16.71 20.06 -0.79
C MET A 370 17.29 20.82 0.41
N ASP A 371 16.68 21.93 0.79
CA ASP A 371 17.02 22.77 1.95
C ASP A 371 16.62 22.08 3.27
N LEU A 372 17.28 20.96 3.55
CA LEU A 372 16.99 20.04 4.64
C LEU A 372 18.25 19.27 5.07
N LEU A 373 18.61 19.40 6.35
CA LEU A 373 19.63 18.60 7.01
C LEU A 373 19.14 18.27 8.42
N CYS A 374 18.54 17.09 8.58
CA CYS A 374 18.09 16.58 9.87
C CYS A 374 19.30 16.12 10.71
N GLY A 375 19.22 16.28 12.03
CA GLY A 375 20.24 15.77 12.97
C GLY A 375 21.50 16.65 13.11
N GLU A 376 21.53 17.86 12.55
CA GLU A 376 22.63 18.82 12.72
C GLU A 376 22.25 19.93 13.74
N PRO A 377 22.66 19.80 15.02
CA PRO A 377 22.23 20.71 16.09
C PRO A 377 22.76 22.14 15.96
N ASN A 378 23.76 22.39 15.11
CA ASN A 378 24.30 23.73 14.84
C ASN A 378 23.81 24.31 13.50
N GLY A 379 22.90 23.61 12.81
CA GLY A 379 22.36 24.02 11.52
C GLY A 379 21.38 25.18 11.62
N ALA A 380 21.02 25.77 10.47
CA ALA A 380 20.02 26.83 10.38
C ALA A 380 18.61 26.40 10.87
N HIS A 381 18.37 25.09 10.95
CA HIS A 381 17.09 24.46 11.25
C HIS A 381 17.24 23.35 12.31
N SER A 382 17.98 23.64 13.39
CA SER A 382 18.29 22.70 14.47
C SER A 382 17.11 22.25 15.35
N ASP A 383 15.87 22.66 15.04
CA ASP A 383 14.65 22.04 15.56
C ASP A 383 14.09 20.91 14.66
N GLU A 384 14.83 20.51 13.62
CA GLU A 384 14.49 19.41 12.68
C GLU A 384 15.49 18.25 12.88
N GLU A 385 15.08 17.26 13.66
CA GLU A 385 15.95 16.14 14.09
C GLU A 385 15.76 14.89 13.24
N TYR A 386 14.51 14.55 12.91
CA TYR A 386 14.15 13.27 12.29
C TYR A 386 13.35 13.46 11.01
N LEU A 387 13.77 12.78 9.94
CA LEU A 387 13.02 12.70 8.69
C LEU A 387 11.95 11.60 8.78
N ALA A 388 10.70 11.99 9.04
CA ALA A 388 9.62 11.07 9.37
C ALA A 388 8.91 10.48 8.13
N ARG A 389 8.55 11.31 7.14
CA ARG A 389 7.88 10.89 5.89
C ARG A 389 8.31 11.74 4.70
N VAL A 390 8.31 11.15 3.50
CA VAL A 390 8.52 11.82 2.22
C VAL A 390 7.43 11.35 1.25
N ASN A 391 6.74 12.29 0.61
CA ASN A 391 5.63 12.03 -0.30
C ASN A 391 5.76 12.93 -1.54
N TRP A 392 5.57 12.36 -2.72
CA TRP A 392 5.46 13.14 -3.95
C TRP A 392 4.08 13.80 -4.05
N MET A 393 4.07 15.11 -4.27
CA MET A 393 2.89 15.85 -4.66
C MET A 393 2.68 15.76 -6.17
N THR A 394 1.42 15.91 -6.56
CA THR A 394 0.86 15.62 -7.88
C THR A 394 1.29 16.58 -9.00
N ASN A 395 2.06 17.62 -8.65
CA ASN A 395 2.74 18.53 -9.56
C ASN A 395 4.29 18.34 -9.57
N ASN A 396 4.79 17.15 -9.20
CA ASN A 396 6.20 16.84 -8.98
C ASN A 396 6.91 17.79 -7.98
N THR A 397 6.22 18.24 -6.93
CA THR A 397 6.89 18.83 -5.75
C THR A 397 6.93 17.80 -4.62
N LEU A 398 7.80 17.98 -3.62
CA LEU A 398 7.84 17.08 -2.47
C LEU A 398 7.07 17.68 -1.30
N ALA A 399 6.34 16.83 -0.58
CA ALA A 399 5.86 17.08 0.77
C ALA A 399 6.64 16.17 1.73
N VAL A 400 7.13 16.72 2.84
CA VAL A 400 8.05 16.05 3.75
C VAL A 400 7.65 16.36 5.18
N GLN A 401 7.57 15.33 6.02
CA GLN A 401 7.33 15.49 7.46
C GLN A 401 8.63 15.35 8.23
N VAL A 402 8.91 16.31 9.12
CA VAL A 402 10.07 16.29 10.02
C VAL A 402 9.63 16.50 11.47
N LEU A 403 10.27 15.78 12.40
CA LEU A 403 10.04 15.92 13.84
C LEU A 403 11.22 16.62 14.53
N ASN A 404 10.94 17.33 15.61
CA ASN A 404 11.97 17.80 16.53
C ASN A 404 12.51 16.66 17.44
N ARG A 405 13.65 16.91 18.09
CA ARG A 405 14.36 15.91 18.91
C ARG A 405 13.57 15.39 20.12
N THR A 406 12.61 16.17 20.62
CA THR A 406 11.69 15.75 21.71
C THR A 406 10.39 15.12 21.19
N GLN A 407 10.21 15.00 19.87
CA GLN A 407 9.02 14.48 19.20
C GLN A 407 7.71 15.21 19.56
N THR A 408 7.79 16.42 20.11
CA THR A 408 6.64 17.27 20.50
C THR A 408 6.16 18.19 19.38
N LYS A 409 6.90 18.27 18.26
CA LYS A 409 6.64 19.19 17.16
C LYS A 409 6.91 18.52 15.81
N LEU A 410 5.94 18.62 14.90
CA LEU A 410 6.03 18.13 13.51
C LEU A 410 5.87 19.31 12.54
N LYS A 411 6.69 19.35 11.49
CA LYS A 411 6.50 20.28 10.35
C LYS A 411 6.20 19.50 9.09
N LEU A 412 5.19 19.94 8.34
CA LEU A 412 4.98 19.55 6.95
C LEU A 412 5.66 20.60 6.05
N LEU A 413 6.77 20.23 5.44
CA LEU A 413 7.54 21.05 4.51
C LEU A 413 7.13 20.71 3.07
N LYS A 414 7.08 21.73 2.20
CA LYS A 414 7.00 21.57 0.74
C LYS A 414 8.29 22.05 0.09
N PHE A 415 8.83 21.27 -0.83
CA PHE A 415 10.04 21.61 -1.58
C PHE A 415 9.79 21.77 -3.08
N ASP A 416 10.47 22.75 -3.66
CA ASP A 416 10.66 22.90 -5.10
C ASP A 416 11.85 22.06 -5.56
N ILE A 417 11.60 21.05 -6.41
CA ILE A 417 12.62 20.04 -6.77
C ILE A 417 13.73 20.56 -7.70
N ALA A 418 13.57 21.75 -8.28
CA ALA A 418 14.52 22.33 -9.23
C ALA A 418 15.45 23.37 -8.58
N THR A 419 15.07 23.91 -7.42
CA THR A 419 15.84 24.92 -6.68
C THR A 419 16.20 24.50 -5.26
N GLY A 420 15.68 23.36 -4.79
CA GLY A 420 15.85 22.87 -3.42
C GLY A 420 15.08 23.68 -2.35
N LYS A 421 14.43 24.79 -2.73
CA LYS A 421 13.84 25.73 -1.79
C LYS A 421 12.60 25.17 -1.11
N ARG A 422 12.45 25.51 0.17
CA ARG A 422 11.39 25.02 1.05
C ARG A 422 10.35 26.06 1.42
N LYS A 423 9.15 25.57 1.77
CA LYS A 423 8.07 26.34 2.40
C LYS A 423 7.41 25.45 3.46
N VAL A 424 7.23 25.94 4.69
CA VAL A 424 6.37 25.29 5.68
C VAL A 424 4.91 25.39 5.23
N LEU A 425 4.20 24.26 5.19
CA LEU A 425 2.76 24.18 4.89
C LEU A 425 1.92 24.11 6.17
N LEU A 426 2.36 23.31 7.13
CA LEU A 426 1.71 23.07 8.42
C LEU A 426 2.80 22.89 9.48
N GLU A 427 2.51 23.34 10.69
CA GLU A 427 3.29 23.06 11.89
C GLU A 427 2.31 22.57 12.96
N GLU A 428 2.58 21.40 13.52
CA GLU A 428 1.81 20.75 14.58
C GLU A 428 2.68 20.68 15.84
N ALA A 429 2.09 20.94 17.01
CA ALA A 429 2.77 20.86 18.29
C ALA A 429 1.84 20.28 19.36
N HIS A 430 2.37 19.45 20.24
CA HIS A 430 1.64 18.81 21.32
C HIS A 430 2.52 18.62 22.57
N ASP A 431 1.95 18.86 23.75
CA ASP A 431 2.70 18.95 25.02
C ASP A 431 3.38 17.64 25.47
N ILE A 432 3.01 16.50 24.89
CA ILE A 432 3.50 15.17 25.28
C ILE A 432 4.41 14.59 24.18
N TRP A 433 3.83 14.26 23.02
CA TRP A 433 4.50 13.90 21.77
C TRP A 433 3.47 13.95 20.61
N VAL A 434 3.93 14.03 19.36
CA VAL A 434 3.15 13.84 18.14
C VAL A 434 3.31 12.39 17.69
N THR A 435 2.20 11.70 17.39
CA THR A 435 2.24 10.30 16.93
C THR A 435 2.24 10.25 15.41
N LEU A 436 3.27 9.64 14.80
CA LEU A 436 3.37 9.50 13.35
C LEU A 436 2.28 8.56 12.80
N HIS A 437 1.82 8.86 11.59
CA HIS A 437 0.84 8.05 10.85
C HIS A 437 0.98 8.24 9.33
N ASP A 438 0.49 7.28 8.56
CA ASP A 438 0.58 7.29 7.09
C ASP A 438 -0.63 7.93 6.38
N SER A 439 -1.53 8.55 7.15
CA SER A 439 -2.79 9.17 6.70
C SER A 439 -2.66 10.44 5.83
N PHE A 440 -1.51 10.66 5.16
CA PHE A 440 -1.29 11.83 4.30
C PHE A 440 -1.48 11.46 2.81
N THR A 441 -2.54 11.98 2.19
CA THR A 441 -2.86 11.73 0.78
C THR A 441 -2.79 13.02 -0.05
N PRO A 442 -1.78 13.17 -0.94
CA PRO A 442 -1.77 14.20 -1.97
C PRO A 442 -2.99 14.08 -2.89
N LEU A 443 -3.66 15.20 -3.21
CA LEU A 443 -4.79 15.23 -4.13
C LEU A 443 -4.35 15.77 -5.50
N ASP A 444 -4.68 15.08 -6.59
CA ASP A 444 -4.27 15.46 -7.96
C ASP A 444 -4.73 16.84 -8.40
N LYS A 445 -5.92 17.23 -7.94
CA LYS A 445 -6.57 18.50 -8.21
C LYS A 445 -7.33 18.88 -6.93
N GLY A 446 -7.42 20.18 -6.64
CA GLY A 446 -8.45 20.64 -5.69
C GLY A 446 -9.80 20.10 -6.17
N LEU A 447 -10.61 19.54 -5.25
CA LEU A 447 -11.81 18.78 -5.60
C LEU A 447 -12.63 19.50 -6.67
N ASN A 448 -12.80 18.88 -7.84
CA ASN A 448 -13.69 19.38 -8.89
C ASN A 448 -15.11 19.41 -8.31
N SER A 449 -15.54 20.61 -7.91
CA SER A 449 -16.46 20.85 -6.79
C SER A 449 -17.93 20.76 -7.18
N LYS A 450 -18.30 19.74 -7.96
CA LYS A 450 -19.70 19.48 -8.35
C LYS A 450 -20.62 19.19 -7.15
N HIS A 451 -20.07 18.68 -6.04
CA HIS A 451 -20.83 18.10 -4.91
C HIS A 451 -20.47 18.49 -3.45
N PRO A 452 -19.72 19.57 -3.09
CA PRO A 452 -19.47 19.92 -1.67
C PRO A 452 -20.73 20.06 -0.82
N ALA A 453 -21.80 20.66 -1.35
CA ALA A 453 -23.09 20.72 -0.66
C ALA A 453 -23.69 19.31 -0.39
N MET A 454 -23.42 18.34 -1.26
CA MET A 454 -23.84 16.94 -1.09
C MET A 454 -23.07 16.26 0.06
N CYS A 455 -21.77 16.53 0.18
CA CYS A 455 -20.95 16.05 1.30
C CYS A 455 -21.46 16.64 2.63
N LEU A 456 -21.76 17.94 2.66
CA LEU A 456 -22.31 18.64 3.82
C LEU A 456 -23.68 18.10 4.27
N ALA A 457 -24.50 17.61 3.32
CA ALA A 457 -25.81 17.02 3.60
C ALA A 457 -25.76 15.52 3.96
N ARG A 458 -24.81 14.75 3.41
CA ARG A 458 -24.66 13.30 3.71
C ARG A 458 -23.82 13.01 4.94
N PHE A 459 -22.83 13.86 5.23
CA PHE A 459 -21.87 13.67 6.32
C PHE A 459 -21.81 14.93 7.21
N PRO A 460 -22.93 15.36 7.80
CA PRO A 460 -23.04 16.66 8.50
C PRO A 460 -22.24 16.76 9.80
N GLU A 461 -21.71 15.65 10.33
CA GLU A 461 -20.77 15.66 11.47
C GLU A 461 -19.29 15.78 11.03
N MET A 462 -18.99 15.58 9.74
CA MET A 462 -17.63 15.59 9.19
C MET A 462 -17.25 16.93 8.56
N PHE A 463 -18.24 17.69 8.05
CA PHE A 463 -18.03 18.96 7.37
C PHE A 463 -18.74 20.10 8.12
N CYS A 464 -17.97 21.04 8.65
CA CYS A 464 -18.46 22.26 9.30
C CYS A 464 -19.01 23.29 8.30
N CYS A 465 -18.50 23.31 7.07
CA CYS A 465 -19.01 24.13 5.98
C CYS A 465 -18.72 23.57 4.58
N ALA A 466 -19.41 24.10 3.57
CA ALA A 466 -19.11 23.83 2.16
C ALA A 466 -19.31 25.06 1.28
N VAL A 467 -18.50 25.16 0.23
CA VAL A 467 -18.62 26.12 -0.88
C VAL A 467 -18.94 25.31 -2.15
N SER A 468 -20.06 25.62 -2.82
CA SER A 468 -20.54 24.85 -3.97
C SER A 468 -20.75 25.76 -5.19
N GLY A 469 -19.80 25.73 -6.12
CA GLY A 469 -19.88 26.44 -7.40
C GLY A 469 -20.57 25.63 -8.49
N ALA A 470 -21.49 26.26 -9.24
CA ALA A 470 -22.30 25.68 -10.32
C ALA A 470 -22.73 24.20 -10.07
N PRO A 471 -23.39 23.88 -8.93
CA PRO A 471 -23.63 22.50 -8.52
C PRO A 471 -24.76 21.85 -9.33
N VAL A 472 -24.56 20.59 -9.74
CA VAL A 472 -25.65 19.73 -10.22
C VAL A 472 -26.41 19.22 -9.00
N THR A 473 -27.62 19.75 -8.78
CA THR A 473 -28.41 19.45 -7.57
C THR A 473 -29.41 18.32 -7.74
N ALA A 474 -29.75 17.96 -8.98
CA ALA A 474 -30.61 16.84 -9.32
C ALA A 474 -30.37 16.45 -10.80
N TRP A 475 -30.25 15.16 -11.04
CA TRP A 475 -29.79 14.60 -12.32
C TRP A 475 -30.84 14.69 -13.44
N ASP A 476 -32.12 14.81 -13.10
CA ASP A 476 -33.23 15.12 -14.01
C ASP A 476 -33.19 16.54 -14.63
N GLY A 477 -32.21 17.37 -14.23
CA GLY A 477 -31.97 18.70 -14.79
C GLY A 477 -30.78 18.79 -15.75
N TYR A 478 -30.00 17.72 -15.91
CA TYR A 478 -28.72 17.70 -16.64
C TYR A 478 -28.82 16.91 -17.96
N ASP A 479 -27.77 16.91 -18.78
CA ASP A 479 -27.85 16.38 -20.15
C ASP A 479 -27.93 14.84 -20.22
N THR A 480 -28.54 14.32 -21.29
CA THR A 480 -28.79 12.89 -21.48
C THR A 480 -27.49 12.09 -21.65
N PHE A 481 -26.54 12.58 -22.45
CA PHE A 481 -25.30 11.86 -22.78
C PHE A 481 -24.39 11.67 -21.55
N TYR A 482 -24.30 12.67 -20.68
CA TYR A 482 -23.61 12.52 -19.41
C TYR A 482 -24.44 11.67 -18.44
N THR A 483 -25.71 12.01 -18.24
CA THR A 483 -26.47 11.48 -17.10
C THR A 483 -26.86 10.02 -17.31
N GLU A 484 -27.45 9.66 -18.47
CA GLU A 484 -27.92 8.30 -18.74
C GLU A 484 -26.76 7.29 -18.79
N LYS A 485 -25.58 7.74 -19.22
CA LYS A 485 -24.34 6.95 -19.22
C LYS A 485 -23.87 6.51 -17.83
N TYR A 486 -24.14 7.31 -16.79
CA TYR A 486 -23.66 7.07 -15.42
C TYR A 486 -24.76 6.68 -14.43
N MET A 487 -26.03 7.02 -14.72
CA MET A 487 -27.19 6.80 -13.84
C MET A 487 -28.26 5.88 -14.46
N GLY A 488 -28.12 5.48 -15.73
CA GLY A 488 -29.15 4.80 -16.52
C GLY A 488 -30.36 5.71 -16.80
N LEU A 489 -31.48 5.16 -17.29
CA LEU A 489 -32.66 5.99 -17.57
C LEU A 489 -33.42 6.38 -16.29
N PRO A 490 -33.96 7.61 -16.17
CA PRO A 490 -34.74 8.02 -14.99
C PRO A 490 -35.98 7.16 -14.72
N SER A 491 -36.54 6.53 -15.76
CA SER A 491 -37.67 5.60 -15.69
C SER A 491 -37.30 4.20 -15.19
N GLU A 492 -36.02 3.85 -15.22
CA GLU A 492 -35.49 2.53 -14.84
C GLU A 492 -34.82 2.58 -13.45
N HIS A 493 -34.24 3.74 -13.08
CA HIS A 493 -33.53 3.94 -11.81
C HIS A 493 -34.03 5.17 -11.02
N PRO A 494 -35.34 5.33 -10.75
CA PRO A 494 -35.87 6.51 -10.05
C PRO A 494 -35.19 6.75 -8.70
N ASP A 495 -34.97 5.68 -7.92
CA ASP A 495 -34.31 5.72 -6.61
C ASP A 495 -32.88 6.30 -6.69
N ALA A 496 -32.15 6.03 -7.78
CA ALA A 496 -30.80 6.54 -7.98
C ALA A 496 -30.81 8.04 -8.31
N TYR A 497 -31.79 8.49 -9.10
CA TYR A 497 -32.01 9.91 -9.40
C TYR A 497 -32.46 10.71 -8.16
N GLU A 498 -33.29 10.11 -7.30
CA GLU A 498 -33.71 10.72 -6.04
C GLU A 498 -32.53 10.78 -5.04
N TYR A 499 -31.91 9.64 -4.73
CA TYR A 499 -30.80 9.56 -3.78
C TYR A 499 -29.56 10.35 -4.24
N GLY A 500 -29.34 10.45 -5.55
CA GLY A 500 -28.30 11.27 -6.17
C GLY A 500 -28.61 12.78 -6.19
N SER A 501 -29.82 13.20 -5.81
CA SER A 501 -30.18 14.62 -5.65
C SER A 501 -29.94 15.10 -4.22
N ILE A 502 -29.33 16.27 -4.07
CA ILE A 502 -29.15 16.90 -2.75
C ILE A 502 -30.46 17.19 -2.04
N MET A 503 -31.57 17.37 -2.77
CA MET A 503 -32.87 17.65 -2.15
C MET A 503 -33.38 16.49 -1.27
N HIS A 504 -33.04 15.23 -1.58
CA HIS A 504 -33.36 14.08 -0.71
C HIS A 504 -32.66 14.16 0.66
N HIS A 505 -31.52 14.86 0.75
CA HIS A 505 -30.69 14.94 1.96
C HIS A 505 -30.74 16.33 2.63
N ALA A 506 -31.44 17.32 2.07
CA ALA A 506 -31.40 18.72 2.52
C ALA A 506 -31.72 18.88 4.02
N ARG A 507 -32.67 18.10 4.55
CA ARG A 507 -33.03 18.04 5.98
C ARG A 507 -31.87 17.70 6.93
N ASN A 508 -30.86 16.98 6.45
CA ASN A 508 -29.72 16.53 7.25
C ASN A 508 -28.64 17.62 7.43
N LEU A 509 -28.65 18.66 6.59
CA LEU A 509 -27.60 19.69 6.56
C LEU A 509 -27.51 20.43 7.91
N LYS A 510 -26.29 20.50 8.47
CA LYS A 510 -25.98 21.17 9.75
C LYS A 510 -25.00 22.34 9.59
N GLY A 511 -23.92 22.16 8.83
CA GLY A 511 -22.88 23.17 8.65
C GLY A 511 -23.27 24.31 7.72
N LYS A 512 -22.40 25.31 7.58
CA LYS A 512 -22.63 26.51 6.77
C LYS A 512 -22.47 26.21 5.27
N LEU A 513 -23.35 26.75 4.42
CA LEU A 513 -23.31 26.53 2.97
C LEU A 513 -23.21 27.87 2.20
N LEU A 514 -22.23 27.99 1.32
CA LEU A 514 -22.16 29.04 0.29
C LEU A 514 -22.44 28.43 -1.10
N LEU A 515 -23.43 28.98 -1.80
CA LEU A 515 -23.73 28.67 -3.20
C LEU A 515 -23.15 29.73 -4.13
N ILE A 516 -22.49 29.32 -5.21
CA ILE A 516 -21.93 30.24 -6.22
C ILE A 516 -22.44 29.82 -7.61
N HIS A 517 -22.97 30.76 -8.40
CA HIS A 517 -23.52 30.43 -9.73
C HIS A 517 -23.50 31.62 -10.70
N GLY A 518 -23.15 31.36 -11.97
CA GLY A 518 -23.46 32.25 -13.08
C GLY A 518 -24.94 32.17 -13.46
N MET A 519 -25.61 33.30 -13.70
CA MET A 519 -27.05 33.29 -14.00
C MET A 519 -27.38 32.86 -15.44
N ILE A 520 -26.39 32.88 -16.34
CA ILE A 520 -26.54 32.51 -17.76
C ILE A 520 -25.77 31.22 -18.12
N ASP A 521 -25.49 30.34 -17.14
CA ASP A 521 -24.88 29.03 -17.37
C ASP A 521 -25.78 28.14 -18.27
N GLU A 522 -25.23 27.77 -19.42
CA GLU A 522 -25.80 26.88 -20.44
C GLU A 522 -25.50 25.39 -20.21
N ASN A 523 -24.59 25.07 -19.28
CA ASN A 523 -24.16 23.72 -18.94
C ASN A 523 -24.92 23.24 -17.69
N VAL A 524 -24.63 23.83 -16.53
CA VAL A 524 -25.38 23.56 -15.29
C VAL A 524 -26.38 24.71 -15.13
N HIS A 525 -27.55 24.58 -15.73
CA HIS A 525 -28.57 25.63 -15.68
C HIS A 525 -28.86 26.11 -14.24
N PHE A 526 -28.96 27.44 -14.04
CA PHE A 526 -29.25 28.05 -12.73
C PHE A 526 -30.49 27.46 -12.00
N ARG A 527 -31.41 26.83 -12.75
CA ARG A 527 -32.47 25.93 -12.25
C ARG A 527 -32.01 24.98 -11.14
N HIS A 528 -30.77 24.48 -11.19
CA HIS A 528 -30.22 23.60 -10.15
C HIS A 528 -30.11 24.31 -8.79
N THR A 529 -29.50 25.49 -8.74
CA THR A 529 -29.44 26.31 -7.51
C THR A 529 -30.82 26.76 -7.08
N ALA A 530 -31.70 27.17 -8.01
CA ALA A 530 -33.07 27.56 -7.68
C ALA A 530 -33.89 26.41 -7.04
N ARG A 531 -33.74 25.16 -7.50
CA ARG A 531 -34.38 23.98 -6.88
C ARG A 531 -33.83 23.68 -5.49
N LEU A 532 -32.51 23.82 -5.30
CA LEU A 532 -31.89 23.63 -3.98
C LEU A 532 -32.32 24.73 -3.00
N ILE A 533 -32.41 25.99 -3.42
CA ILE A 533 -32.96 27.08 -2.60
C ILE A 533 -34.35 26.72 -2.08
N ASN A 534 -35.26 26.29 -2.95
CA ASN A 534 -36.62 25.89 -2.53
C ASN A 534 -36.61 24.76 -1.48
N ALA A 535 -35.74 23.75 -1.64
CA ALA A 535 -35.61 22.65 -0.68
C ALA A 535 -34.99 23.10 0.66
N LEU A 536 -33.94 23.92 0.63
CA LEU A 536 -33.33 24.49 1.83
C LEU A 536 -34.33 25.38 2.59
N THR A 537 -35.12 26.18 1.88
CA THR A 537 -36.19 27.01 2.46
C THR A 537 -37.29 26.16 3.09
N ALA A 538 -37.72 25.07 2.44
CA ALA A 538 -38.71 24.14 3.01
C ALA A 538 -38.21 23.44 4.27
N GLU A 539 -36.92 23.10 4.33
CA GLU A 539 -36.24 22.45 5.47
C GLU A 539 -35.67 23.44 6.50
N GLY A 540 -35.96 24.74 6.38
CA GLY A 540 -35.50 25.79 7.31
C GLY A 540 -33.98 25.97 7.39
N LYS A 541 -33.24 25.60 6.33
CA LYS A 541 -31.77 25.57 6.30
C LYS A 541 -31.18 26.91 5.82
N PRO A 542 -30.22 27.50 6.56
CA PRO A 542 -29.53 28.71 6.13
C PRO A 542 -28.52 28.42 5.00
N TYR A 543 -28.34 29.39 4.10
CA TYR A 543 -27.31 29.39 3.09
C TYR A 543 -26.90 30.84 2.75
N GLU A 544 -25.65 31.04 2.36
CA GLU A 544 -25.19 32.24 1.67
C GLU A 544 -25.18 31.99 0.15
N ILE A 545 -25.29 33.05 -0.65
CA ILE A 545 -25.29 32.94 -2.12
C ILE A 545 -24.53 34.09 -2.79
N LEU A 546 -23.74 33.73 -3.80
CA LEU A 546 -23.01 34.64 -4.68
C LEU A 546 -23.45 34.39 -6.13
N LEU A 547 -23.99 35.43 -6.78
CA LEU A 547 -24.49 35.36 -8.15
C LEU A 547 -23.63 36.23 -9.07
N PHE A 548 -23.35 35.70 -10.26
CA PHE A 548 -22.70 36.44 -11.34
C PHE A 548 -23.67 36.57 -12.53
N PRO A 549 -24.36 37.70 -12.71
CA PRO A 549 -25.42 37.83 -13.73
C PRO A 549 -24.93 37.64 -15.17
N ASP A 550 -23.72 38.11 -15.47
CA ASP A 550 -23.12 38.09 -16.83
C ASP A 550 -22.29 36.84 -17.12
N GLU A 551 -22.10 35.94 -16.14
CA GLU A 551 -21.19 34.80 -16.26
C GLU A 551 -21.93 33.47 -16.44
N ARG A 552 -21.21 32.53 -17.04
CA ARG A 552 -21.66 31.17 -17.39
C ARG A 552 -21.16 30.19 -16.32
N HIS A 553 -20.85 28.95 -16.71
CA HIS A 553 -20.42 27.88 -15.81
C HIS A 553 -19.25 28.22 -14.86
N MET A 554 -18.33 29.09 -15.29
CA MET A 554 -17.23 29.59 -14.46
C MET A 554 -16.98 31.07 -14.79
N PRO A 555 -16.75 31.96 -13.82
CA PRO A 555 -16.43 33.36 -14.08
C PRO A 555 -15.15 33.51 -14.94
N ARG A 556 -15.24 34.25 -16.04
CA ARG A 556 -14.14 34.49 -16.98
C ARG A 556 -13.45 35.83 -16.75
N ARG A 557 -14.23 36.87 -16.42
CA ARG A 557 -13.71 38.20 -16.05
C ARG A 557 -12.74 38.09 -14.87
N LEU A 558 -11.70 38.92 -14.87
CA LEU A 558 -10.69 38.89 -13.81
C LEU A 558 -11.22 39.48 -12.50
N SER A 559 -12.00 40.57 -12.59
CA SER A 559 -12.75 41.17 -11.49
C SER A 559 -13.63 40.14 -10.77
N ASP A 560 -14.42 39.41 -11.54
CA ASP A 560 -15.46 38.52 -11.06
C ASP A 560 -14.82 37.28 -10.39
N ARG A 561 -13.67 36.81 -10.90
CA ARG A 561 -12.85 35.78 -10.25
C ARG A 561 -12.18 36.27 -8.96
N ILE A 562 -11.58 37.46 -8.95
CA ILE A 562 -10.98 38.02 -7.73
C ILE A 562 -12.04 38.16 -6.63
N TYR A 563 -13.19 38.75 -6.96
CA TYR A 563 -14.31 38.89 -6.04
C TYR A 563 -14.87 37.54 -5.57
N MET A 564 -14.89 36.52 -6.44
CA MET A 564 -15.25 35.15 -6.05
C MET A 564 -14.29 34.59 -4.98
N GLU A 565 -12.98 34.66 -5.21
CA GLU A 565 -11.99 34.15 -4.23
C GLU A 565 -12.02 34.94 -2.91
N GLU A 566 -12.16 36.26 -2.96
CA GLU A 566 -12.38 37.11 -1.78
C GLU A 566 -13.64 36.69 -1.00
N ARG A 567 -14.77 36.46 -1.69
CA ARG A 567 -16.00 36.00 -1.03
C ARG A 567 -15.90 34.58 -0.47
N ILE A 568 -15.12 33.71 -1.10
CA ILE A 568 -14.84 32.35 -0.62
C ILE A 568 -13.98 32.40 0.65
N TRP A 569 -12.91 33.20 0.65
CA TRP A 569 -12.01 33.37 1.79
C TRP A 569 -12.78 33.85 3.03
N ASP A 570 -13.49 34.97 2.91
CA ASP A 570 -14.32 35.55 3.97
C ASP A 570 -15.44 34.61 4.44
N PHE A 571 -15.91 33.69 3.59
CA PHE A 571 -16.87 32.67 4.01
C PHE A 571 -16.22 31.58 4.84
N VAL A 572 -15.06 31.06 4.42
CA VAL A 572 -14.32 30.03 5.14
C VAL A 572 -13.82 30.56 6.49
N GLU A 573 -13.25 31.76 6.54
CA GLU A 573 -12.75 32.40 7.77
C GLU A 573 -13.86 32.66 8.82
N ARG A 574 -15.11 32.88 8.38
CA ARG A 574 -16.29 32.97 9.27
C ARG A 574 -16.94 31.60 9.57
N SER A 575 -16.45 30.52 8.97
CA SER A 575 -17.13 29.21 8.97
C SER A 575 -16.37 28.10 9.70
N LEU A 576 -15.05 28.17 9.72
CA LEU A 576 -14.18 27.40 10.60
C LEU A 576 -14.09 28.03 12.00
#